data_AF-U9T1H8-F1
#
_entry.id   AF-U9T1H8-F1
#
_cell.length_a   1.000
_cell.length_b   1.000
_cell.length_c   1.000
_cell.angle_alpha   90.00
_cell.angle_beta   90.00
_cell.angle_gamma   90.00
#
_symmetry.space_group_name_H-M   'P 1'
#
loop_
_entity.id
_entity.type
_entity.pdbx_description
1 polymer ?
#
loop_
_entity_poly.entity_id
_entity_poly.type
_entity_poly.pdbx_seq_one_letter_code
_entity_poly.pdbx_strand_id
1 'polypeptide(L)'
;MSYTQESDIYSFGMIMYFVATGIQPFYNRAHDHLLALAICKGVRPEINEPEAPKCYIDLMKKCWDLYPNNRPKIFEIHELIGFFSKAEEYRKTNLSFIKNYQIATHPQAIYTSKLLNPFTEDLPEYNDNSQCLDERI
;
A
#
# COMPACT_ATOMS: atom_id res chain seq x y z
N MET A 1 0.59 10.09 15.05
CA MET A 1 0.47 8.65 14.72
C MET A 1 1.58 7.91 15.45
N SER A 2 1.25 6.87 16.21
CA SER A 2 2.27 5.99 16.80
C SER A 2 2.77 5.00 15.75
N TYR A 3 4.05 4.64 15.82
CA TYR A 3 4.60 3.54 15.03
C TYR A 3 4.11 2.22 15.62
N THR A 4 3.45 1.41 14.80
CA THR A 4 2.92 0.10 15.22
C THR A 4 3.27 -0.98 14.21
N GLN A 5 3.20 -2.24 14.62
CA GLN A 5 3.39 -3.37 13.72
C GLN A 5 2.43 -3.29 12.51
N GLU A 6 1.18 -2.88 12.74
CA GLU A 6 0.18 -2.71 11.68
C GLU A 6 0.58 -1.61 10.67
N SER A 7 1.35 -0.60 11.10
CA SER A 7 1.91 0.42 10.20
C SER A 7 3.06 -0.12 9.33
N ASP A 8 3.87 -1.04 9.86
CA ASP A 8 4.86 -1.78 9.06
C ASP A 8 4.18 -2.67 8.02
N ILE A 9 3.12 -3.38 8.41
CA ILE A 9 2.38 -4.26 7.49
C ILE A 9 1.74 -3.46 6.36
N TYR A 10 1.21 -2.26 6.64
CA TYR A 10 0.74 -1.36 5.59
C TYR A 10 1.84 -0.99 4.59
N SER A 11 3.01 -0.59 5.11
CA SER A 11 4.16 -0.22 4.28
C SER A 11 4.66 -1.40 3.46
N PHE A 12 4.62 -2.61 4.03
CA PHE A 12 4.91 -3.86 3.33
C PHE A 12 3.93 -4.12 2.18
N GLY A 13 2.63 -3.85 2.37
CA GLY A 13 1.63 -3.90 1.29
C GLY A 13 1.96 -2.98 0.11
N MET A 14 2.53 -1.80 0.36
CA MET A 14 2.97 -0.88 -0.71
C MET A 14 4.20 -1.41 -1.47
N ILE A 15 5.12 -2.10 -0.79
CA ILE A 15 6.23 -2.79 -1.44
C ILE A 15 5.70 -3.94 -2.31
N MET A 16 4.73 -4.69 -1.81
CA MET A 16 4.09 -5.76 -2.57
C MET A 16 3.47 -5.24 -3.88
N TYR A 17 2.80 -4.09 -3.82
CA TYR A 17 2.26 -3.43 -5.01
C TYR A 17 3.31 -3.10 -6.05
N PHE A 18 4.44 -2.54 -5.62
CA PHE A 18 5.55 -2.24 -6.52
C PHE A 18 6.12 -3.52 -7.15
N VAL A 19 6.25 -4.61 -6.37
CA VAL A 19 6.74 -5.90 -6.88
C VAL A 19 5.79 -6.50 -7.91
N ALA A 20 4.47 -6.40 -7.70
CA ALA A 20 3.46 -6.89 -8.63
C ALA A 20 3.46 -6.09 -9.95
N THR A 21 3.41 -4.76 -9.86
CA THR A 21 3.11 -3.89 -11.00
C THR A 21 4.35 -3.28 -11.65
N GLY A 22 5.46 -3.16 -10.92
CA GLY A 22 6.60 -2.33 -11.28
C GLY A 22 6.31 -0.82 -11.22
N ILE A 23 5.13 -0.41 -10.75
CA ILE A 23 4.68 0.98 -10.71
C ILE A 23 4.84 1.49 -9.27
N GLN A 24 5.29 2.73 -9.13
CA GLN A 24 5.36 3.38 -7.82
C GLN A 24 3.96 3.66 -7.26
N PRO A 25 3.68 3.35 -5.98
CA PRO A 25 2.42 3.72 -5.35
C PRO A 25 2.15 5.22 -5.51
N PHE A 26 0.95 5.58 -5.95
CA PHE A 26 0.50 6.97 -6.11
C PHE A 26 1.38 7.84 -7.04
N TYR A 27 2.05 7.24 -8.03
CA TYR A 27 2.94 7.94 -8.98
C TYR A 27 2.38 9.20 -9.62
N ASN A 28 1.07 9.28 -9.80
CA ASN A 28 0.38 10.36 -10.49
C ASN A 28 -0.07 11.51 -9.57
N ARG A 29 0.30 11.49 -8.28
CA ARG A 29 -0.15 12.48 -7.28
C ARG A 29 1.01 13.15 -6.57
N ALA A 30 0.79 14.38 -6.09
CA ALA A 30 1.70 15.03 -5.15
C ALA A 30 1.73 14.25 -3.83
N HIS A 31 2.93 14.09 -3.25
CA HIS A 31 3.10 13.48 -1.93
C HIS A 31 2.98 14.56 -0.85
N ASP A 32 1.76 15.06 -0.68
CA ASP A 32 1.40 16.14 0.26
C ASP A 32 0.41 15.67 1.33
N HIS A 33 -0.01 16.59 2.20
CA HIS A 33 -0.96 16.32 3.27
C HIS A 33 -2.34 15.88 2.74
N LEU A 34 -2.75 16.31 1.53
CA LEU A 34 -4.03 15.91 0.94
C LEU A 34 -4.01 14.44 0.54
N LEU A 35 -2.90 13.96 -0.03
CA LEU A 35 -2.72 12.55 -0.31
C LEU A 35 -2.70 11.72 0.98
N ALA A 36 -1.99 12.17 2.01
CA ALA A 36 -1.95 11.50 3.32
C ALA A 36 -3.36 11.35 3.92
N LEU A 37 -4.16 12.42 3.93
CA LEU A 37 -5.56 12.37 4.38
C LEU A 37 -6.42 11.44 3.53
N ALA A 38 -6.23 11.43 2.21
CA ALA A 38 -6.96 10.54 1.32
C ALA A 38 -6.64 9.06 1.59
N ILE A 39 -5.37 8.75 1.86
CA ILE A 39 -4.92 7.40 2.26
C ILE A 39 -5.58 6.97 3.58
N CYS A 40 -5.61 7.86 4.58
CA CYS A 40 -6.31 7.60 5.85
C CYS A 40 -7.80 7.35 5.66
N LYS A 41 -8.42 7.94 4.62
CA LYS A 41 -9.82 7.72 4.25
C LYS A 41 -10.05 6.51 3.34
N GLY A 42 -9.03 5.71 3.07
CA GLY A 42 -9.18 4.45 2.32
C GLY A 42 -8.77 4.50 0.86
N VAL A 43 -8.22 5.62 0.35
CA VAL A 43 -7.69 5.65 -1.02
C VAL A 43 -6.48 4.71 -1.15
N ARG A 44 -6.45 3.89 -2.22
CA ARG A 44 -5.40 2.91 -2.51
C ARG A 44 -4.88 3.05 -3.95
N PRO A 45 -3.67 2.56 -4.27
CA PRO A 45 -3.20 2.49 -5.64
C PRO A 45 -4.10 1.62 -6.51
N GLU A 46 -4.27 1.99 -7.78
CA GLU A 46 -5.05 1.22 -8.75
C GLU A 46 -4.28 -0.02 -9.21
N ILE A 47 -4.96 -1.16 -9.32
CA ILE A 47 -4.39 -2.42 -9.81
C ILE A 47 -5.28 -2.92 -10.93
N ASN A 48 -4.70 -3.14 -12.10
CA ASN A 48 -5.38 -3.78 -13.23
C ASN A 48 -5.14 -5.29 -13.12
N GLU A 49 -6.17 -6.11 -12.92
CA GLU A 49 -5.97 -7.56 -12.84
C GLU A 49 -5.90 -8.19 -14.25
N PRO A 50 -4.94 -9.10 -14.54
CA PRO A 50 -4.06 -9.79 -13.59
C PRO A 50 -2.59 -9.33 -13.69
N GLU A 51 -2.15 -8.40 -12.84
CA GLU A 51 -0.72 -8.02 -12.70
C GLU A 51 0.10 -9.04 -11.87
N ALA A 52 -0.56 -9.86 -11.05
CA ALA A 52 0.06 -10.89 -10.22
C ALA A 52 -0.92 -12.05 -9.92
N PRO A 53 -0.45 -13.21 -9.43
CA PRO A 53 -1.33 -14.29 -8.98
C PRO A 53 -2.35 -13.81 -7.94
N LYS A 54 -3.60 -14.29 -8.03
CA LYS A 54 -4.71 -13.84 -7.16
C LYS A 54 -4.38 -13.86 -5.67
N CYS A 55 -3.74 -14.92 -5.18
CA CYS A 55 -3.36 -15.04 -3.77
C CYS A 55 -2.39 -13.94 -3.31
N TYR A 56 -1.50 -13.47 -4.20
CA TYR A 56 -0.60 -12.34 -3.93
C TYR A 56 -1.39 -11.03 -3.84
N ILE A 57 -2.33 -10.82 -4.77
CA ILE A 57 -3.19 -9.63 -4.77
C ILE A 57 -4.08 -9.59 -3.53
N ASP A 58 -4.68 -10.72 -3.14
CA ASP A 58 -5.51 -10.82 -1.95
C ASP A 58 -4.71 -10.53 -0.67
N LEU A 59 -3.48 -11.06 -0.56
CA LEU A 59 -2.59 -10.75 0.57
C LEU A 59 -2.19 -9.27 0.60
N MET A 60 -1.73 -8.74 -0.53
CA MET A 60 -1.38 -7.33 -0.66
C MET A 60 -2.56 -6.44 -0.25
N LYS A 61 -3.78 -6.78 -0.67
CA LYS A 61 -5.00 -6.07 -0.30
C LYS A 61 -5.30 -6.12 1.20
N LYS A 62 -5.03 -7.25 1.87
CA LYS A 62 -5.12 -7.36 3.33
C LYS A 62 -4.05 -6.53 4.05
N CYS A 63 -2.82 -6.47 3.53
CA CYS A 63 -1.73 -5.71 4.15
C CYS A 63 -2.04 -4.22 4.28
N TRP A 64 -2.75 -3.63 3.31
CA TRP A 64 -3.13 -2.21 3.33
C TRP A 64 -4.60 -1.97 3.69
N ASP A 65 -5.23 -2.87 4.44
CA ASP A 65 -6.62 -2.69 4.91
C ASP A 65 -6.79 -1.35 5.64
N LEU A 66 -7.97 -0.75 5.47
CA LEU A 66 -8.32 0.52 6.11
C LEU A 66 -8.17 0.41 7.63
N TYR A 67 -8.66 -0.67 8.21
CA TYR A 67 -8.62 -0.91 9.63
C TYR A 67 -7.33 -1.65 10.01
N PRO A 68 -6.46 -1.06 10.87
CA PRO A 68 -5.20 -1.68 11.25
C PRO A 68 -5.33 -3.10 11.80
N ASN A 69 -6.39 -3.37 12.55
CA ASN A 69 -6.64 -4.68 13.17
C ASN A 69 -6.98 -5.80 12.16
N ASN A 70 -7.40 -5.45 10.95
CA ASN A 70 -7.67 -6.42 9.88
C ASN A 70 -6.40 -6.81 9.11
N ARG A 71 -5.30 -6.07 9.32
CA ARG A 71 -4.03 -6.35 8.65
C ARG A 71 -3.41 -7.62 9.23
N PRO A 72 -2.82 -8.48 8.39
CA PRO A 72 -2.26 -9.74 8.83
C PRO A 72 -1.08 -9.51 9.77
N LYS A 73 -0.86 -10.45 10.68
CA LYS A 73 0.32 -10.48 11.53
C LYS A 73 1.51 -11.03 10.74
N ILE A 74 2.72 -10.72 11.19
CA ILE A 74 3.96 -11.07 10.47
C ILE A 74 4.11 -12.58 10.23
N PHE A 75 3.64 -13.42 11.15
CA PHE A 75 3.70 -14.87 10.99
C PHE A 75 2.76 -15.38 9.89
N GLU A 76 1.61 -14.74 9.68
CA GLU A 76 0.68 -15.04 8.59
C GLU A 76 1.30 -14.66 7.24
N ILE A 77 2.15 -13.63 7.21
CA ILE A 77 2.89 -13.20 6.01
C ILE A 77 4.10 -14.08 5.73
N HIS A 78 4.76 -14.61 6.76
CA HIS A 78 5.98 -15.40 6.62
C HIS A 78 5.75 -16.66 5.78
N GLU A 79 4.60 -17.32 5.93
CA GLU A 79 4.20 -18.45 5.08
C GLU A 79 4.01 -18.05 3.61
N LEU A 80 3.80 -16.76 3.35
CA LEU A 80 3.45 -16.18 2.07
C LEU A 80 4.67 -15.60 1.33
N ILE A 81 5.88 -15.63 1.90
CA ILE A 81 7.14 -15.24 1.21
C ILE A 81 7.33 -16.06 -0.08
N GLY A 82 6.87 -17.31 -0.11
CA GLY A 82 6.86 -18.14 -1.32
C GLY A 82 6.06 -17.55 -2.49
N PHE A 83 5.15 -16.59 -2.24
CA PHE A 83 4.43 -15.89 -3.29
C PHE A 83 5.23 -14.76 -3.95
N PHE A 84 6.29 -14.23 -3.31
CA PHE A 84 7.14 -13.22 -3.95
C PHE A 84 7.85 -13.76 -5.17
N SER A 85 8.47 -14.95 -5.07
CA SER A 85 9.13 -15.59 -6.20
C SER A 85 8.14 -15.86 -7.34
N LYS A 86 6.92 -16.28 -7.02
CA LYS A 86 5.86 -16.51 -8.01
C LYS A 86 5.37 -15.22 -8.67
N ALA A 87 5.21 -14.14 -7.90
CA ALA A 87 4.82 -12.84 -8.44
C ALA A 87 5.92 -12.28 -9.34
N GLU A 88 7.19 -12.42 -8.96
CA GLU A 88 8.32 -11.99 -9.79
C GLU A 88 8.43 -12.80 -11.08
N GLU A 89 8.27 -14.13 -11.01
CA GLU A 89 8.21 -15.01 -12.18
C GLU A 89 7.05 -14.63 -13.12
N TYR A 90 5.86 -14.40 -12.55
CA TYR A 90 4.69 -13.93 -13.29
C TYR A 90 4.99 -12.60 -14.01
N ARG A 91 5.59 -11.64 -13.30
CA ARG A 91 5.98 -10.35 -13.89
C ARG A 91 7.01 -10.51 -15.01
N LYS A 92 8.02 -11.38 -14.85
CA LYS A 92 9.06 -11.65 -15.85
C LYS A 92 8.52 -12.35 -17.10
N THR A 93 7.60 -13.29 -16.93
CA THR A 93 6.98 -14.01 -18.05
C THR A 93 5.99 -13.13 -18.82
N ASN A 94 5.33 -12.18 -18.14
CA ASN A 94 4.44 -11.18 -18.74
C ASN A 94 5.16 -9.85 -19.11
N LEU A 95 6.49 -9.81 -19.06
CA LEU A 95 7.32 -8.61 -19.21
C LEU A 95 7.20 -7.92 -20.58
N SER A 96 6.64 -8.58 -21.60
CA SER A 96 6.29 -7.93 -22.87
C SER A 96 5.26 -6.80 -22.72
N PHE A 97 4.48 -6.77 -21.62
CA PHE A 97 3.57 -5.67 -21.29
C PHE A 97 4.24 -4.48 -20.59
N ILE A 98 5.32 -4.68 -19.84
CA ILE A 98 5.87 -3.67 -18.90
C ILE A 98 6.78 -2.65 -19.57
N LYS A 99 7.37 -2.96 -20.73
CA LYS A 99 8.28 -2.04 -21.44
C LYS A 99 7.61 -0.74 -21.94
N ASN A 100 6.28 -0.64 -21.93
CA ASN A 100 5.56 0.55 -22.41
C ASN A 100 5.14 1.55 -21.33
N TYR A 101 5.42 1.29 -20.05
CA TYR A 101 5.14 2.25 -18.99
C TYR A 101 6.28 3.26 -18.84
N GLN A 102 6.47 4.14 -19.83
CA GLN A 102 7.06 5.45 -19.58
C GLN A 102 6.04 6.28 -18.77
N ILE A 103 5.80 5.86 -17.55
CA ILE A 103 4.88 6.53 -16.65
C ILE A 103 5.58 7.76 -16.12
N ALA A 104 5.11 8.94 -16.52
CA ALA A 104 5.55 10.18 -15.92
C ALA A 104 5.06 10.24 -14.47
N THR A 105 6.00 10.32 -13.53
CA THR A 105 5.69 10.60 -12.14
C THR A 105 5.31 12.06 -11.97
N HIS A 106 4.37 12.34 -11.06
CA HIS A 106 4.04 13.69 -10.67
C HIS A 106 5.30 14.41 -10.16
N PRO A 107 5.57 15.68 -10.54
CA PRO A 107 6.79 16.38 -10.15
C PRO A 107 7.00 16.52 -8.63
N GLN A 108 5.92 16.44 -7.86
CA GLN A 108 5.92 16.50 -6.40
C GLN A 108 5.74 15.12 -5.73
N ALA A 109 5.84 14.03 -6.51
CA ALA A 109 5.95 12.69 -5.93
C ALA A 109 7.38 12.46 -5.44
N ILE A 110 7.52 11.93 -4.23
CA ILE A 110 8.83 11.74 -3.57
C ILE A 110 8.95 10.28 -3.15
N TYR A 111 9.93 9.57 -3.71
CA TYR A 111 10.24 8.17 -3.42
C TYR A 111 11.60 7.97 -2.74
N THR A 112 12.32 9.06 -2.51
CA THR A 112 13.56 9.08 -1.74
C THR A 112 13.25 9.30 -0.26
N SER A 113 14.15 8.86 0.62
CA SER A 113 14.03 9.11 2.05
C SER A 113 13.91 10.61 2.36
N LYS A 114 13.06 10.96 3.33
CA LYS A 114 12.88 12.31 3.85
C LYS A 114 12.42 12.24 5.31
N LEU A 115 12.74 13.28 6.10
CA LEU A 115 12.23 13.41 7.46
C LEU A 115 10.71 13.60 7.44
N LEU A 116 9.99 12.87 8.30
CA LEU A 116 8.53 12.87 8.37
C LEU A 116 7.97 14.10 9.11
N ASN A 117 8.71 14.64 10.07
CA ASN A 117 8.26 15.72 10.96
C ASN A 117 7.58 16.90 10.23
N PRO A 118 8.12 17.44 9.12
CA PRO A 118 7.53 18.59 8.43
C PRO A 118 6.13 18.34 7.83
N PHE A 119 5.69 17.09 7.70
CA PHE A 119 4.41 16.73 7.09
C PHE A 119 3.38 16.22 8.08
N THR A 120 3.81 15.86 9.29
CA THR A 120 2.95 15.34 10.34
C THR A 120 2.58 16.40 11.38
N GLU A 121 3.30 17.53 11.41
CA GLU A 121 3.05 18.64 12.36
C GLU A 121 1.67 19.28 12.18
N ASP A 122 1.20 19.43 10.92
CA ASP A 122 -0.09 20.07 10.62
C ASP A 122 -1.24 19.08 10.42
N LEU A 123 -1.00 17.78 10.56
CA LEU A 123 -2.07 16.79 10.43
C LEU A 123 -2.93 16.83 11.70
N PRO A 124 -4.26 17.01 11.58
CA PRO A 124 -5.13 16.93 12.74
C PRO A 124 -4.93 15.55 13.39
N GLU A 125 -4.87 15.52 14.72
CA GLU A 125 -4.87 14.26 15.45
C GLU A 125 -6.07 13.44 14.97
N TYR A 126 -5.79 12.32 14.32
CA TYR A 126 -6.81 11.36 13.97
C TYR A 126 -7.35 10.80 15.29
N ASN A 127 -8.52 11.30 15.69
CA ASN A 127 -9.18 10.90 16.92
C ASN A 127 -9.81 9.52 16.66
N ASP A 128 -9.29 8.48 17.31
CA ASP A 128 -9.71 7.08 17.18
C ASP A 128 -11.09 6.80 17.81
N ASN A 129 -11.95 7.82 17.92
CA ASN A 129 -13.27 7.77 18.55
C ASN A 129 -14.35 7.19 17.61
N SER A 130 -13.99 6.30 16.70
CA SER A 130 -14.94 5.37 16.10
C SER A 130 -15.09 4.18 17.05
N GLN A 131 -15.75 4.41 18.19
CA GLN A 131 -16.35 3.31 18.96
C GLN A 131 -17.20 2.47 18.02
N CYS A 132 -17.10 1.15 18.19
CA CYS A 132 -17.95 0.13 17.62
C CYS A 132 -19.40 0.64 17.45
N LEU A 133 -19.88 0.71 16.21
CA LEU A 133 -21.32 0.66 15.98
C LEU A 133 -21.75 -0.77 16.31
N ASP A 134 -22.10 -0.99 17.59
CA ASP A 134 -23.12 -1.96 17.94
C ASP A 134 -24.42 -1.52 17.26
N GLU A 135 -24.65 -2.03 16.06
CA GLU A 135 -26.01 -2.21 15.55
C GLU A 135 -26.30 -3.70 15.52
N ARG A 136 -26.60 -4.26 16.70
CA ARG A 136 -27.43 -5.46 16.78
C ARG A 136 -28.88 -5.02 16.66
N ILE A 137 -29.55 -5.54 15.63
CA ILE A 137 -30.98 -5.81 15.65
C ILE A 137 -31.26 -6.84 16.75
#